data_AF-A0A2D4IZR8-F1
#
_entry.id   AF-A0A2D4IZR8-F1
#
_cell.length_a   1.000
_cell.length_b   1.000
_cell.length_c   1.000
_cell.angle_alpha   90.00
_cell.angle_beta   90.00
_cell.angle_gamma   90.00
#
_symmetry.space_group_name_H-M   'P 1'
#
loop_
_entity.id
_entity.type
_entity.pdbx_description
1 polymer ?
#
loop_
_entity_poly.entity_id
_entity_poly.type
_entity_poly.pdbx_seq_one_letter_code
_entity_poly.pdbx_strand_id
1 'polypeptide(L)'
;LLKKPGLDPADLSNYRPVSNLRFIAKAVENVVARQFSQHLEESSYLDPLQSGFRPGYSTETALVALVDDLWRARDRGCSSVLVLLDLSAAFDTIDHGIMLRRLEGLGMGNIVLRWFSFFLTGRTQSVLAGGQRSSPRPL
;
A
#
# COMPACT_ATOMS: atom_id res chain seq x y z
N LEU A 1 -0.50 -17.53 -2.37
CA LEU A 1 0.74 -17.34 -1.58
C LEU A 1 1.87 -17.14 -2.57
N LEU A 2 2.66 -16.07 -2.42
CA LEU A 2 3.83 -15.82 -3.26
C LEU A 2 5.08 -16.16 -2.46
N LYS A 3 5.87 -17.13 -2.93
CA LYS A 3 7.12 -17.52 -2.30
C LYS A 3 8.21 -16.51 -2.66
N LYS A 4 8.96 -16.02 -1.67
CA LYS A 4 10.17 -15.22 -1.93
C LYS A 4 11.26 -16.11 -2.59
N PRO A 5 11.88 -15.68 -3.70
CA PRO A 5 12.92 -16.46 -4.38
C PRO A 5 14.09 -16.78 -3.45
N GLY A 6 14.65 -17.98 -3.55
CA GLY A 6 15.85 -18.38 -2.79
C GLY A 6 15.65 -18.68 -1.30
N LEU A 7 14.42 -18.55 -0.77
CA LEU A 7 14.13 -18.85 0.64
C LEU A 7 13.60 -20.27 0.86
N ASP A 8 13.74 -20.75 2.10
CA ASP A 8 13.30 -22.08 2.53
C ASP A 8 11.78 -22.23 2.38
N PRO A 9 11.29 -23.20 1.57
CA PRO A 9 9.87 -23.48 1.44
C PRO A 9 9.22 -24.11 2.68
N ALA A 10 10.00 -24.63 3.64
CA ALA A 10 9.45 -25.16 4.89
C ALA A 10 9.04 -24.05 5.87
N ASP A 11 9.63 -22.86 5.74
CA ASP A 11 9.33 -21.71 6.58
C ASP A 11 8.18 -20.88 6.00
N LEU A 12 7.04 -20.90 6.69
CA LEU A 12 5.81 -20.22 6.29
C LEU A 12 5.95 -18.68 6.26
N SER A 13 6.91 -18.11 7.01
CA SER A 13 7.17 -16.66 7.01
C SER A 13 7.76 -16.15 5.68
N ASN A 14 8.25 -17.06 4.84
CA ASN A 14 8.78 -16.75 3.51
C ASN A 14 7.71 -16.59 2.43
N TYR A 15 6.45 -16.80 2.78
CA TYR A 15 5.31 -16.64 1.88
C TYR A 15 4.60 -15.31 2.12
N ARG A 16 4.32 -14.57 1.05
CA ARG A 16 3.40 -13.43 1.10
C ARG A 16 1.96 -13.90 0.85
N PRO A 17 1.03 -13.69 1.79
CA PRO A 17 -0.39 -13.90 1.51
C PRO A 17 -0.84 -12.91 0.43
N VAL A 18 -1.68 -13.39 -0.49
CA VAL A 18 -2.38 -12.55 -1.46
C VAL A 18 -3.85 -12.76 -1.21
N SER A 19 -4.49 -11.74 -0.66
CA SER A 19 -5.90 -11.77 -0.29
C SER A 19 -6.77 -11.72 -1.53
N ASN A 20 -7.48 -12.81 -1.81
CA ASN A 20 -8.45 -12.87 -2.90
C ASN A 20 -9.85 -12.52 -2.37
N LEU A 21 -10.26 -11.26 -2.53
CA LEU A 21 -11.60 -10.81 -2.17
C LEU A 21 -12.68 -11.46 -3.06
N ARG A 22 -13.89 -11.57 -2.52
CA ARG A 22 -15.07 -11.97 -3.30
C ARG A 22 -15.35 -10.94 -4.39
N PHE A 23 -15.92 -11.37 -5.52
CA PHE A 23 -16.17 -10.51 -6.69
C PHE A 23 -16.86 -9.19 -6.34
N ILE A 24 -17.96 -9.24 -5.58
CA ILE A 24 -18.70 -8.03 -5.17
C ILE A 24 -17.83 -7.10 -4.32
N ALA A 25 -17.05 -7.65 -3.38
CA ALA A 25 -16.17 -6.86 -2.54
C ALA A 25 -15.08 -6.17 -3.37
N LYS A 26 -14.49 -6.86 -4.36
CA LYS A 26 -13.54 -6.27 -5.31
C LYS A 26 -14.15 -5.13 -6.12
N ALA A 27 -15.39 -5.30 -6.60
CA ALA A 27 -16.07 -4.27 -7.36
C ALA A 27 -16.29 -3.00 -6.53
N VAL A 28 -16.77 -3.16 -5.28
CA VAL A 28 -16.97 -2.03 -4.36
C VAL A 28 -15.63 -1.37 -4.00
N GLU A 29 -14.62 -2.16 -3.66
CA GLU A 29 -13.28 -1.65 -3.35
C GLU A 29 -12.68 -0.86 -4.51
N ASN A 30 -12.81 -1.34 -5.75
CA ASN A 30 -12.33 -0.62 -6.93
C ASN A 30 -13.03 0.74 -7.11
N VAL A 31 -14.35 0.80 -6.87
CA VAL A 31 -15.09 2.07 -6.94
C VAL A 31 -14.61 3.05 -5.87
N VAL A 32 -14.46 2.57 -4.64
CA VAL A 32 -13.98 3.40 -3.52
C VAL A 32 -12.54 3.86 -3.75
N ALA A 33 -11.65 2.96 -4.16
CA ALA A 33 -10.25 3.28 -4.46
C ALA A 33 -10.16 4.36 -5.55
N ARG A 34 -10.95 4.25 -6.62
CA ARG A 34 -10.96 5.26 -7.69
C ARG A 34 -11.42 6.63 -7.19
N GLN A 35 -12.53 6.68 -6.45
CA GLN A 35 -13.06 7.95 -5.90
C GLN A 35 -12.09 8.57 -4.90
N PHE A 36 -11.49 7.74 -4.05
CA PHE A 36 -10.54 8.16 -3.03
C PHE A 36 -9.26 8.73 -3.66
N SER A 37 -8.64 8.00 -4.60
CA SER A 37 -7.45 8.49 -5.30
C SER A 37 -7.71 9.78 -6.07
N GLN A 38 -8.86 9.89 -6.73
CA GLN A 38 -9.26 11.12 -7.42
C GLN A 38 -9.35 12.30 -6.44
N HIS A 39 -10.02 12.10 -5.30
CA HIS A 39 -10.13 13.14 -4.28
C HIS A 39 -8.75 13.59 -3.76
N LEU A 40 -7.84 12.66 -3.48
CA LEU A 40 -6.49 12.98 -3.00
C LEU A 40 -5.67 13.80 -4.00
N GLU A 41 -5.84 13.55 -5.31
CA GLU A 41 -5.20 14.33 -6.37
C GLU A 41 -5.82 15.74 -6.48
N GLU A 42 -7.15 15.83 -6.55
CA GLU A 42 -7.87 17.12 -6.71
C GLU A 42 -7.64 18.07 -5.53
N SER A 43 -7.47 17.51 -4.33
CA SER A 43 -7.16 18.26 -3.10
C SER A 43 -5.67 18.48 -2.87
N SER A 44 -4.79 18.00 -3.76
CA SER A 44 -3.33 18.09 -3.63
C SER A 44 -2.79 17.54 -2.30
N TYR A 45 -3.41 16.48 -1.78
CA TYR A 45 -2.96 15.81 -0.54
C TYR A 45 -1.78 14.86 -0.76
N LEU A 46 -1.55 14.40 -1.99
CA LEU A 46 -0.40 13.55 -2.29
C LEU A 46 0.89 14.36 -2.30
N ASP A 47 1.96 13.78 -1.75
CA ASP A 47 3.29 14.38 -1.84
C ASP A 47 3.68 14.54 -3.32
N PRO A 48 4.19 15.73 -3.75
CA PRO A 48 4.60 15.95 -5.13
C PRO A 48 5.64 14.96 -5.66
N LEU A 49 6.46 14.37 -4.77
CA LEU A 49 7.50 13.39 -5.08
C LEU A 49 7.00 11.94 -4.96
N GLN A 50 5.74 11.71 -4.56
CA GLN A 50 5.16 10.37 -4.51
C GLN A 50 4.93 9.83 -5.93
N SER A 51 5.69 8.81 -6.31
CA SER A 51 5.48 8.07 -7.57
C SER A 51 4.72 6.76 -7.40
N GLY A 52 4.75 6.16 -6.21
CA GLY A 52 4.05 4.91 -5.91
C GLY A 52 2.53 5.09 -5.87
N PHE A 53 1.81 4.13 -6.48
CA PHE A 53 0.34 4.08 -6.48
C PHE A 53 -0.35 5.35 -7.02
N ARG A 54 0.34 6.12 -7.87
CA ARG A 54 -0.14 7.38 -8.43
C ARG A 54 -0.29 7.29 -9.95
N PRO A 55 -1.47 7.58 -10.53
CA PRO A 55 -1.65 7.55 -11.98
C PRO A 55 -0.68 8.50 -12.70
N GLY A 56 -0.04 8.02 -13.78
CA GLY A 56 0.92 8.82 -14.56
C GLY A 56 2.36 8.82 -14.01
N TYR A 57 2.61 8.13 -12.88
CA TYR A 57 3.94 7.96 -12.30
C TYR A 57 4.35 6.49 -12.32
N SER A 58 5.66 6.23 -12.29
CA SER A 58 6.23 4.89 -12.27
C SER A 58 7.51 4.84 -11.42
N THR A 59 8.12 3.66 -11.36
CA THR A 59 9.47 3.53 -10.78
C THR A 59 10.52 4.29 -11.61
N GLU A 60 10.29 4.47 -12.92
CA GLU A 60 11.20 5.23 -13.78
C GLU A 60 11.10 6.72 -13.49
N THR A 61 9.90 7.27 -13.29
CA THR A 61 9.75 8.70 -12.95
C THR A 61 10.44 9.03 -11.63
N ALA A 62 10.33 8.15 -10.63
CA ALA A 62 11.04 8.30 -9.36
C ALA A 62 12.56 8.26 -9.54
N LEU A 63 13.06 7.31 -10.34
CA LEU A 63 14.50 7.16 -10.59
C LEU A 63 15.07 8.36 -11.36
N VAL A 64 14.36 8.84 -12.38
CA VAL A 64 14.77 10.02 -13.16
C VAL A 64 14.86 11.25 -12.26
N ALA A 65 13.85 11.50 -11.42
CA ALA A 65 13.87 12.63 -10.49
C ALA A 65 15.04 12.54 -9.49
N LEU A 66 15.27 11.37 -8.90
CA LEU A 66 16.39 11.15 -7.99
C LEU A 66 17.75 11.39 -8.66
N VAL A 67 17.95 10.84 -9.85
CA VAL A 67 19.22 10.95 -10.58
C VAL A 67 19.48 12.40 -10.98
N ASP A 68 18.46 13.11 -11.46
CA ASP A 68 18.51 14.53 -11.80
C ASP A 68 18.91 15.39 -10.58
N ASP A 69 18.36 15.12 -9.40
CA ASP A 69 18.75 15.81 -8.16
C ASP A 69 20.22 15.56 -7.77
N LEU A 70 20.71 14.33 -7.94
CA LEU A 70 22.12 13.98 -7.69
C LEU A 70 23.06 14.70 -8.67
N TRP A 71 22.70 14.79 -9.95
CA TRP A 71 23.47 15.52 -10.95
C TRP A 71 23.53 17.02 -10.62
N ARG A 72 22.39 17.64 -10.29
CA ARG A 72 22.36 19.06 -9.89
C ARG A 72 23.21 19.34 -8.65
N ALA A 73 23.20 18.44 -7.66
CA ALA A 73 24.05 18.59 -6.48
C ALA A 73 25.54 18.51 -6.86
N ARG A 74 25.91 17.56 -7.73
CA ARG A 74 27.28 17.42 -8.24
C ARG A 74 27.74 18.66 -9.02
N ASP A 75 26.90 19.20 -9.89
CA ASP A 75 27.23 20.40 -10.69
C ASP A 75 27.47 21.63 -9.82
N ARG A 76 26.85 21.68 -8.64
CA ARG A 76 27.10 22.71 -7.60
C ARG A 76 28.34 22.42 -6.73
N GLY A 77 29.09 21.36 -7.02
CA GLY A 77 30.25 20.94 -6.22
C GLY A 77 29.88 20.31 -4.87
N CYS A 78 28.62 19.92 -4.66
CA CYS A 78 28.19 19.27 -3.43
C CYS A 78 28.43 17.75 -3.49
N SER A 79 28.74 17.16 -2.33
CA SER A 79 28.67 15.70 -2.15
C SER A 79 27.25 15.29 -1.76
N SER A 80 26.78 14.16 -2.27
CA SER A 80 25.42 13.65 -2.00
C SER A 80 25.47 12.34 -1.22
N VAL A 81 24.51 12.13 -0.33
CA VAL A 81 24.30 10.87 0.39
C VAL A 81 22.87 10.40 0.13
N LEU A 82 22.72 9.14 -0.30
CA LEU A 82 21.42 8.53 -0.52
C LEU A 82 21.07 7.61 0.65
N VAL A 83 19.96 7.91 1.33
CA VAL A 83 19.39 7.05 2.37
C VAL A 83 18.14 6.37 1.83
N LEU A 84 18.17 5.05 1.78
CA LEU A 84 17.03 4.24 1.34
C LEU A 84 16.38 3.58 2.56
N LEU A 85 15.07 3.73 2.69
CA LEU A 85 14.28 3.17 3.78
C LEU A 85 13.27 2.17 3.22
N ASP A 86 13.21 0.99 3.83
CA ASP A 86 12.22 -0.04 3.51
C ASP A 86 11.46 -0.43 4.79
N LEU A 87 10.14 -0.38 4.73
CA LEU A 87 9.28 -0.74 5.86
C LEU A 87 8.98 -2.23 5.81
N SER A 88 9.41 -2.94 6.85
CA SER A 88 9.12 -4.37 7.02
C SER A 88 7.62 -4.59 7.14
N ALA A 89 7.06 -5.43 6.26
CA ALA A 89 5.65 -5.83 6.29
C ALA A 89 4.69 -4.62 6.38
N ALA A 90 4.93 -3.57 5.59
CA ALA A 90 4.24 -2.28 5.70
C ALA A 90 2.71 -2.42 5.88
N PHE A 91 2.03 -3.20 5.03
CA PHE A 91 0.57 -3.39 5.14
C PHE A 91 0.12 -4.13 6.40
N ASP A 92 0.91 -5.07 6.91
CA ASP A 92 0.60 -5.83 8.12
C ASP A 92 0.86 -5.02 9.40
N THR A 93 1.69 -3.96 9.30
CA THR A 93 2.10 -3.11 10.45
C THR A 93 1.28 -1.82 10.60
N ILE A 94 0.34 -1.54 9.70
CA ILE A 94 -0.47 -0.31 9.78
C ILE A 94 -1.43 -0.39 10.97
N ASP A 95 -1.29 0.54 11.91
CA ASP A 95 -2.28 0.74 12.97
C ASP A 95 -3.56 1.37 12.38
N HIS A 96 -4.66 0.63 12.40
CA HIS A 96 -5.94 1.07 11.83
C HIS A 96 -6.50 2.32 12.54
N GLY A 97 -6.22 2.52 13.84
CA GLY A 97 -6.68 3.70 14.58
C GLY A 97 -5.93 4.97 14.19
N ILE A 98 -4.62 4.89 14.01
CA ILE A 98 -3.80 5.97 13.45
C ILE A 98 -4.23 6.27 12.02
N MET A 99 -4.40 5.24 11.18
CA MET A 99 -4.83 5.40 9.80
C MET A 99 -6.19 6.13 9.69
N LEU A 100 -7.20 5.71 10.47
CA LEU A 100 -8.52 6.35 10.48
C LEU A 100 -8.46 7.81 10.95
N ARG A 101 -7.67 8.13 11.99
CA ARG A 101 -7.46 9.52 12.43
C ARG A 101 -6.75 10.38 11.39
N ARG A 102 -5.81 9.80 10.62
CA ARG A 102 -5.17 10.50 9.50
C ARG A 102 -6.19 10.81 8.42
N LEU A 103 -7.05 9.85 8.05
CA LEU A 103 -8.12 10.06 7.08
C LEU A 103 -9.10 11.15 7.55
N GLU A 104 -9.45 11.17 8.83
CA GLU A 104 -10.29 12.23 9.42
C GLU A 104 -9.63 13.60 9.29
N GLY A 105 -8.32 13.69 9.54
CA GLY A 105 -7.53 14.91 9.34
C GLY A 105 -7.45 15.42 7.90
N LEU A 106 -7.72 14.56 6.90
CA LEU A 106 -7.84 14.96 5.49
C LEU A 106 -9.21 15.58 5.15
N GLY A 107 -10.11 15.73 6.13
CA GLY A 107 -11.46 16.24 5.92
C GLY A 107 -12.42 15.19 5.34
N MET A 108 -12.11 13.90 5.47
CA MET A 108 -12.97 12.82 5.00
C MET A 108 -14.28 12.79 5.81
N GLY A 109 -15.41 12.75 5.11
CA GLY A 109 -16.72 12.69 5.77
C GLY A 109 -16.94 11.40 6.57
N ASN A 110 -17.78 11.48 7.61
CA ASN A 110 -18.09 10.37 8.53
C ASN A 110 -18.50 9.06 7.82
N ILE A 111 -19.19 9.15 6.68
CA ILE A 111 -19.63 7.98 5.91
C ILE A 111 -18.42 7.23 5.36
N VAL A 112 -17.42 7.95 4.84
CA VAL A 112 -16.21 7.38 4.26
C VAL A 112 -15.35 6.74 5.35
N LEU A 113 -15.15 7.44 6.48
CA LEU A 113 -14.44 6.91 7.64
C LEU A 113 -15.09 5.64 8.19
N ARG A 114 -16.43 5.62 8.28
CA ARG A 114 -17.19 4.45 8.72
C ARG A 114 -17.04 3.30 7.74
N TRP A 115 -17.01 3.56 6.44
CA TRP A 115 -16.75 2.53 5.43
C TRP A 115 -15.36 1.91 5.60
N PHE A 116 -14.30 2.72 5.74
CA PHE A 116 -12.94 2.19 5.96
C PHE A 116 -12.85 1.38 7.26
N SER A 117 -13.46 1.87 8.34
CA SER A 117 -13.53 1.15 9.61
C SER A 117 -14.20 -0.22 9.47
N PHE A 118 -15.36 -0.29 8.81
CA PHE A 118 -16.02 -1.58 8.53
C PHE A 118 -15.24 -2.46 7.57
N PHE A 119 -14.58 -1.87 6.57
CA PHE A 119 -13.81 -2.62 5.59
C PHE A 119 -12.63 -3.33 6.25
N LEU A 120 -12.00 -2.72 7.25
CA LEU A 120 -10.79 -3.20 7.93
C LEU A 120 -11.07 -4.04 9.19
N THR A 121 -12.26 -3.96 9.79
CA THR A 121 -12.59 -4.66 11.03
C THR A 121 -13.39 -5.94 10.80
N GLY A 122 -13.26 -6.92 11.71
CA GLY A 122 -14.04 -8.15 11.69
C GLY A 122 -13.80 -9.05 10.48
N ARG A 123 -12.69 -8.86 9.77
CA ARG A 123 -12.33 -9.65 8.60
C ARG A 123 -11.79 -11.01 9.02
N THR A 124 -12.06 -12.01 8.18
CA THR A 124 -11.48 -13.35 8.30
C THR A 124 -10.90 -13.81 6.98
N GLN A 125 -9.84 -14.61 7.03
CA GLN A 125 -9.21 -15.25 5.89
C GLN A 125 -9.14 -16.78 6.05
N SER A 126 -9.05 -17.47 4.91
CA SER A 126 -8.79 -18.90 4.81
C SER A 126 -7.83 -19.14 3.65
N VAL A 127 -6.98 -20.15 3.78
CA VAL A 127 -6.05 -20.56 2.72
C VAL A 127 -6.61 -21.77 1.99
N LEU A 128 -6.55 -21.74 0.65
CA LEU A 128 -6.84 -22.90 -0.21
C LEU A 128 -5.51 -23.39 -0.79
N ALA A 129 -5.10 -24.61 -0.44
CA ALA A 129 -3.89 -25.24 -0.94
C ALA A 129 -4.17 -26.72 -1.27
N GLY A 130 -3.79 -27.17 -2.47
CA GLY A 130 -4.01 -28.57 -2.89
C GLY A 130 -5.47 -29.04 -2.82
N GLY A 131 -6.43 -28.14 -3.05
CA GLY A 131 -7.86 -28.45 -2.95
C GLY A 131 -8.44 -28.47 -1.52
N GLN A 132 -7.59 -28.33 -0.50
CA GLN A 132 -8.02 -28.26 0.90
C GLN A 132 -8.09 -26.81 1.39
N ARG A 133 -9.17 -26.50 2.14
CA ARG A 133 -9.42 -25.17 2.70
C ARG A 133 -9.22 -25.18 4.20
N SER A 134 -8.47 -24.21 4.72
CA SER A 134 -8.30 -24.02 6.17
C SER A 134 -9.56 -23.49 6.84
N SER A 135 -9.68 -23.69 8.16
CA SER A 135 -10.66 -22.96 8.96
C SER A 135 -10.47 -21.43 8.83
N PRO A 136 -11.53 -20.63 8.92
CA PRO A 136 -11.41 -19.17 8.97
C PRO A 136 -10.57 -18.73 10.17
N ARG A 137 -9.68 -17.77 9.95
CA ARG A 137 -8.92 -17.06 10.99
C ARG A 137 -9.14 -15.56 10.82
N PRO A 138 -9.07 -14.74 11.88
CA PRO A 138 -9.02 -13.29 11.74
C PRO A 138 -7.92 -12.89 10.75
N LEU A 139 -8.24 -11.91 9.89
CA LEU A 139 -7.26 -11.27 9.02
C LEU A 139 -6.47 -10.25 9.85
#